data_AF-A0A9X3BB40-F1
#
_entry.id   AF-A0A9X3BB40-F1
#
_cell.length_a   1.000
_cell.length_b   1.000
_cell.length_c   1.000
_cell.angle_alpha   90.00
_cell.angle_beta   90.00
_cell.angle_gamma   90.00
#
_symmetry.space_group_name_H-M   'P 1'
#
loop_
_entity.id
_entity.type
_entity.pdbx_description
1 polymer ?
#
loop_
_entity_poly.entity_id
_entity_poly.type
_entity_poly.pdbx_seq_one_letter_code
_entity_poly.pdbx_strand_id
1 'polypeptide(L)'
;MRYLQVIAQDRWGTGAGNTVQLRFHEGERGLREPTEREQVQLRSFVRTYLKCAWFNEGEGQARHLRIFALNPRGDGTPESVRLHFHQGETIAYKAAVHDLDNDGGFEVVLCSDVDNDGRANRTDRSRVMALVKQFLKLGWF
;
A
#
# COMPACT_ATOMS: atom_id res chain seq x y z
N MET A 1 11.32 5.68 -10.50
CA MET A 1 10.57 4.65 -9.76
C MET A 1 9.18 5.18 -9.44
N ARG A 2 8.14 4.40 -9.71
CA ARG A 2 6.75 4.77 -9.43
C ARG A 2 6.33 4.23 -8.07
N TYR A 3 5.58 5.00 -7.30
CA TYR A 3 4.94 4.51 -6.09
C TYR A 3 3.62 5.24 -5.83
N LEU A 4 2.69 4.53 -5.20
CA LEU A 4 1.48 5.11 -4.64
C LEU A 4 1.73 5.44 -3.17
N GLN A 5 1.60 6.72 -2.82
CA GLN A 5 1.55 7.15 -1.42
C GLN A 5 0.10 7.21 -0.95
N VAL A 6 -0.14 6.65 0.23
CA VAL A 6 -1.46 6.59 0.87
C VAL A 6 -1.39 7.26 2.22
N ILE A 7 -2.23 8.27 2.45
CA ILE A 7 -2.33 8.97 3.73
C ILE A 7 -3.77 8.82 4.22
N ALA A 8 -3.98 8.05 5.29
CA ALA A 8 -5.26 8.02 5.98
C ALA A 8 -5.27 8.92 7.19
N GLN A 9 -6.43 9.50 7.47
CA GLN A 9 -6.66 10.48 8.51
C GLN A 9 -7.97 10.13 9.23
N ASP A 10 -7.94 10.17 10.56
CA ASP A 10 -9.13 10.22 11.41
C ASP A 10 -9.44 11.69 11.73
N ARG A 11 -10.05 12.38 10.76
CA ARG A 11 -10.33 13.82 10.87
C ARG A 11 -11.41 14.13 11.91
N TRP A 12 -12.28 13.18 12.18
CA TRP A 12 -13.43 13.35 13.07
C TRP A 12 -13.22 12.73 14.47
N GLY A 13 -12.06 12.15 14.75
CA GLY A 13 -11.76 11.55 16.06
C GLY A 13 -12.60 10.32 16.38
N THR A 14 -12.99 9.55 15.35
CA THR A 14 -13.84 8.37 15.47
C THR A 14 -13.10 7.10 15.91
N GLY A 15 -11.77 7.17 16.05
CA GLY A 15 -10.89 6.03 16.27
C GLY A 15 -10.61 5.21 15.00
N ALA A 16 -10.92 5.77 13.82
CA ALA A 16 -10.79 5.09 12.54
C ALA A 16 -10.49 6.08 11.40
N GLY A 17 -9.65 5.66 10.45
CA GLY A 17 -9.38 6.45 9.25
C GLY A 17 -10.65 6.67 8.43
N ASN A 18 -11.10 7.93 8.35
CA ASN A 18 -12.32 8.35 7.65
C ASN A 18 -12.06 9.18 6.39
N THR A 19 -10.83 9.68 6.22
CA THR A 19 -10.39 10.35 5.01
C THR A 19 -9.12 9.69 4.48
N VAL A 20 -9.02 9.46 3.17
CA VAL A 20 -7.83 8.89 2.55
C VAL A 20 -7.41 9.72 1.34
N GLN A 21 -6.16 10.15 1.34
CA GLN A 21 -5.51 10.82 0.20
C GLN A 21 -4.59 9.83 -0.50
N LEU A 22 -4.65 9.84 -1.82
CA LEU A 22 -3.86 8.97 -2.70
C LEU A 22 -3.01 9.87 -3.60
N ARG A 23 -1.70 9.61 -3.62
CA ARG A 23 -0.72 10.41 -4.36
C ARG A 23 0.12 9.50 -5.24
N PHE A 24 0.03 9.68 -6.55
CA PHE A 24 0.79 8.91 -7.53
C PHE A 24 2.11 9.63 -7.80
N HIS A 25 3.24 9.04 -7.41
CA HIS A 25 4.57 9.60 -7.64
C HIS A 25 5.30 8.88 -8.79
N GLU A 26 5.81 9.64 -9.75
CA GLU A 26 6.65 9.14 -10.84
C GLU A 26 8.02 9.85 -10.86
N GLY A 27 9.03 9.24 -10.23
CA GLY A 27 10.36 9.85 -10.10
C GLY A 27 10.31 11.24 -9.45
N GLU A 28 11.12 12.17 -9.95
CA GLU A 28 11.14 13.58 -9.49
C GLU A 28 10.07 14.45 -10.17
N ARG A 29 9.32 13.91 -11.14
CA ARG A 29 8.54 14.71 -12.11
C ARG A 29 7.09 14.98 -11.72
N GLY A 30 6.70 14.64 -10.49
CA GLY A 30 5.47 15.17 -9.88
C GLY A 30 4.31 14.18 -9.75
N LEU A 31 3.22 14.72 -9.18
CA LEU A 31 1.99 14.02 -8.84
C LEU A 31 1.11 13.85 -10.09
N ARG A 32 0.48 12.69 -10.23
CA ARG A 32 -0.54 12.41 -11.27
C ARG A 32 -1.91 12.15 -10.65
N GLU A 33 -2.96 12.61 -11.33
CA GLU A 33 -4.35 12.29 -11.00
C GLU A 33 -4.76 10.91 -11.54
N PRO A 34 -5.57 10.13 -10.80
CA PRO A 34 -6.07 8.84 -11.25
C PRO A 34 -7.12 9.00 -12.37
N THR A 35 -7.09 8.08 -13.34
CA THR A 35 -8.14 7.92 -14.36
C THR A 35 -9.45 7.40 -13.74
N GLU A 36 -10.56 7.53 -14.46
CA GLU A 36 -11.87 7.01 -14.01
C GLU A 36 -11.85 5.51 -13.69
N ARG A 37 -11.13 4.71 -14.48
CA ARG A 37 -10.96 3.27 -14.24
C ARG A 37 -10.21 3.01 -12.92
N GLU A 38 -9.13 3.75 -12.68
CA GLU A 38 -8.37 3.63 -11.43
C GLU A 38 -9.23 4.07 -10.24
N GLN A 39 -10.05 5.11 -10.35
CA GLN A 39 -10.92 5.56 -9.24
C GLN A 39 -11.84 4.44 -8.70
N VAL A 40 -12.37 3.58 -9.58
CA VAL A 40 -13.17 2.42 -9.15
C VAL A 40 -12.33 1.41 -8.37
N GLN A 41 -11.14 1.09 -8.86
CA GLN A 41 -10.22 0.15 -8.23
C GLN A 41 -9.67 0.70 -6.91
N LEU A 42 -9.41 2.01 -6.86
CA LEU A 42 -8.94 2.73 -5.70
C LEU A 42 -9.92 2.64 -4.52
N ARG A 43 -11.24 2.60 -4.76
CA ARG A 43 -12.21 2.37 -3.67
C ARG A 43 -11.98 1.03 -2.96
N SER A 44 -11.71 -0.03 -3.72
CA SER A 44 -11.42 -1.36 -3.16
C SER A 44 -10.06 -1.40 -2.47
N PHE A 45 -9.06 -0.73 -3.07
CA PHE A 45 -7.75 -0.55 -2.46
C PHE A 45 -7.84 0.19 -1.12
N VAL A 46 -8.50 1.35 -1.08
CA VAL A 46 -8.69 2.17 0.14
C VAL A 46 -9.38 1.40 1.24
N ARG A 47 -10.48 0.69 0.94
CA ARG A 47 -11.16 -0.18 1.92
C ARG A 47 -10.25 -1.26 2.49
N THR A 48 -9.34 -1.78 1.67
CA THR A 48 -8.37 -2.79 2.11
C THR A 48 -7.27 -2.16 2.96
N TYR A 49 -6.76 -1.00 2.55
CA TYR A 49 -5.74 -0.25 3.28
C TYR A 49 -6.20 0.20 4.67
N LEU A 50 -7.45 0.64 4.81
CA LEU A 50 -7.98 1.06 6.12
C LEU A 50 -8.00 -0.07 7.15
N LYS A 51 -8.00 -1.34 6.72
CA LYS A 51 -7.83 -2.50 7.62
C LYS A 51 -6.43 -2.58 8.21
N CYS A 52 -5.43 -1.89 7.67
CA CYS A 52 -4.12 -1.83 8.29
C CYS A 52 -4.10 -0.95 9.56
N ALA A 53 -5.17 -0.20 9.86
CA ALA A 53 -5.21 0.75 10.97
C ALA A 53 -4.03 1.76 10.98
N TRP A 54 -3.42 2.02 9.81
CA TRP A 54 -2.33 2.97 9.65
C TRP A 54 -2.87 4.34 9.21
N PHE A 55 -3.29 5.14 10.19
CA PHE A 55 -3.86 6.47 9.97
C PHE A 55 -3.33 7.48 10.98
N ASN A 56 -3.44 8.76 10.63
CA ASN A 56 -3.09 9.89 11.48
C ASN A 56 -4.31 10.34 12.28
N GLU A 57 -4.10 10.84 13.50
CA GLU A 57 -5.10 11.64 14.20
C GLU A 57 -5.23 13.01 13.53
N GLY A 58 -6.48 13.48 13.38
CA GLY A 58 -6.76 14.77 12.75
C GLY A 58 -6.25 14.86 11.31
N GLU A 59 -5.66 16.00 10.95
CA GLU A 59 -5.14 16.26 9.60
C GLU A 59 -3.64 15.95 9.42
N GLY A 60 -3.05 15.19 10.36
CA GLY A 60 -1.66 14.77 10.27
C GLY A 60 -1.35 13.98 8.99
N GLN A 61 -0.09 14.00 8.56
CA GLN A 61 0.39 13.26 7.37
C GLN A 61 1.65 12.44 7.66
N ALA A 62 2.06 12.35 8.93
CA ALA A 62 3.27 11.63 9.33
C ALA A 62 3.15 10.14 8.98
N ARG A 63 2.02 9.52 9.30
CA ARG A 63 1.71 8.14 8.92
C ARG A 63 1.28 8.06 7.48
N HIS A 64 2.07 7.39 6.66
CA HIS A 64 1.71 7.11 5.28
C HIS A 64 2.29 5.78 4.83
N LEU A 65 1.64 5.15 3.86
CA LEU A 65 2.20 4.01 3.13
C LEU A 65 2.83 4.51 1.82
N ARG A 66 3.96 3.94 1.44
CA ARG A 66 4.44 3.92 0.06
C ARG A 66 4.42 2.48 -0.44
N ILE A 67 3.66 2.22 -1.50
CA ILE A 67 3.59 0.91 -2.15
C ILE A 67 4.06 1.02 -3.60
N PHE A 68 4.87 0.05 -4.03
CA PHE A 68 5.44 0.00 -5.36
C PHE A 68 5.75 -1.43 -5.79
N ALA A 69 5.72 -1.68 -7.09
CA ALA A 69 6.17 -2.93 -7.68
C ALA A 69 7.60 -2.79 -8.18
N LEU A 70 8.32 -3.91 -8.23
CA LEU A 70 9.62 -4.01 -8.88
C LEU A 70 9.48 -5.05 -10.00
N ASN A 71 10.01 -4.69 -11.17
CA ASN A 71 10.08 -5.53 -12.35
C ASN A 71 11.54 -5.66 -12.86
N PRO A 72 12.49 -6.24 -12.10
CA PRO A 72 13.89 -6.36 -12.52
C PRO A 72 14.11 -7.08 -13.86
N ARG A 73 13.31 -8.08 -14.26
CA ARG A 73 13.46 -8.74 -15.57
C ARG A 73 12.97 -7.87 -16.72
N GLY A 74 12.07 -6.94 -16.46
CA GLY A 74 11.54 -6.02 -17.45
C GLY A 74 10.54 -6.64 -18.42
N ASP A 75 9.94 -7.79 -18.07
CA ASP A 75 9.00 -8.53 -18.93
C ASP A 75 7.55 -8.01 -18.84
N GLY A 76 7.26 -7.22 -17.81
CA GLY A 76 5.97 -6.54 -17.61
C GLY A 76 5.20 -7.07 -16.39
N THR A 77 5.64 -8.18 -15.81
CA THR A 77 5.05 -8.78 -14.60
C THR A 77 5.90 -8.43 -13.39
N PRO A 78 5.32 -7.88 -12.30
CA PRO A 78 6.11 -7.58 -11.11
C PRO A 78 6.52 -8.83 -10.34
N GLU A 79 7.81 -9.06 -10.19
CA GLU A 79 8.34 -10.16 -9.36
C GLU A 79 8.31 -9.81 -7.87
N SER A 80 8.13 -8.54 -7.51
CA SER A 80 7.88 -8.18 -6.10
C SER A 80 7.09 -6.90 -5.92
N VAL A 81 6.34 -6.83 -4.83
CA VAL A 81 5.67 -5.60 -4.38
C VAL A 81 6.12 -5.30 -2.96
N ARG A 82 6.58 -4.07 -2.72
CA ARG A 82 7.03 -3.61 -1.41
C ARG A 82 6.10 -2.56 -0.85
N LEU A 83 5.87 -2.66 0.46
CA LEU A 83 5.06 -1.76 1.26
C LEU A 83 5.94 -1.17 2.35
N HIS A 84 6.11 0.14 2.35
CA HIS A 84 6.83 0.85 3.39
C HIS A 84 5.83 1.69 4.19
N PHE A 85 5.64 1.34 5.46
CA PHE A 85 4.82 2.11 6.38
C PHE A 85 5.71 3.14 7.07
N HIS A 86 5.52 4.41 6.76
CA HIS A 86 6.31 5.53 7.26
C HIS A 86 5.63 6.21 8.44
N GLN A 87 6.44 6.67 9.40
CA GLN A 87 6.09 7.63 10.45
C GLN A 87 7.06 8.82 10.31
N GLY A 88 6.60 9.89 9.67
CA GLY A 88 7.46 10.99 9.26
C GLY A 88 8.45 10.52 8.19
N GLU A 89 9.74 10.80 8.40
CA GLU A 89 10.81 10.39 7.48
C GLU A 89 11.26 8.94 7.68
N THR A 90 10.91 8.32 8.82
CA THR A 90 11.37 6.97 9.17
C THR A 90 10.38 5.92 8.69
N ILE A 91 10.89 4.76 8.27
CA ILE A 91 10.06 3.58 8.01
C ILE A 91 9.81 2.86 9.35
N ALA A 92 8.56 2.84 9.79
CA ALA A 92 8.13 2.15 11.00
C ALA A 92 8.21 0.63 10.82
N TYR A 93 7.72 0.11 9.70
CA TYR A 93 7.90 -1.29 9.30
C TYR A 93 7.72 -1.49 7.78
N LYS A 94 8.17 -2.65 7.30
CA LYS A 94 8.11 -3.05 5.89
C LYS A 94 7.30 -4.33 5.75
N ALA A 95 6.55 -4.43 4.66
CA ALA A 95 6.03 -5.69 4.16
C ALA A 95 6.42 -5.86 2.69
N ALA A 96 6.52 -7.10 2.23
CA ALA A 96 6.84 -7.41 0.85
C ALA A 96 6.21 -8.73 0.43
N VAL A 97 5.92 -8.85 -0.85
CA VAL A 97 5.60 -10.12 -1.49
C VAL A 97 6.54 -10.35 -2.66
N HIS A 98 6.86 -11.61 -2.93
CA HIS A 98 7.71 -12.02 -4.05
C HIS A 98 7.05 -13.14 -4.82
N ASP A 99 7.04 -12.97 -6.14
CA ASP A 99 6.70 -13.97 -7.15
C ASP A 99 8.03 -14.52 -7.67
N LEU A 100 8.38 -15.74 -7.26
CA LEU A 100 9.73 -16.30 -7.48
C LEU A 100 9.87 -17.00 -8.83
N ASP A 101 8.78 -17.56 -9.34
CA ASP A 101 8.73 -18.28 -10.62
C ASP A 101 8.01 -17.49 -11.73
N ASN A 102 7.51 -16.29 -11.40
CA ASN A 102 6.85 -15.35 -12.30
C ASN A 102 5.54 -15.91 -12.88
N ASP A 103 4.81 -16.69 -12.08
CA ASP A 103 3.52 -17.28 -12.47
C ASP A 103 2.31 -16.40 -12.12
N GLY A 104 2.55 -15.25 -11.47
CA GLY A 104 1.55 -14.31 -10.96
C GLY A 104 1.06 -14.64 -9.54
N GLY A 105 1.56 -15.72 -8.94
CA GLY A 105 1.47 -16.10 -7.54
C GLY A 105 2.46 -15.32 -6.67
N PHE A 106 2.28 -15.38 -5.36
CA PHE A 106 3.27 -14.84 -4.42
C PHE A 106 3.62 -15.91 -3.40
N GLU A 107 4.80 -16.50 -3.56
CA GLU A 107 5.27 -17.65 -2.78
C GLU A 107 5.77 -17.16 -1.41
N VAL A 108 6.41 -16.00 -1.41
CA VAL A 108 6.98 -15.38 -0.21
C VAL A 108 6.16 -14.15 0.17
N VAL A 109 5.71 -14.12 1.43
CA VAL A 109 5.08 -12.95 2.03
C VAL A 109 5.83 -12.62 3.31
N LEU A 110 6.47 -11.45 3.33
CA LEU A 110 7.12 -10.88 4.50
C LEU A 110 6.19 -9.84 5.09
N CYS A 111 5.70 -10.07 6.30
CA CYS A 111 4.84 -9.12 7.00
C CYS A 111 5.05 -9.19 8.51
N SER A 112 5.00 -8.03 9.17
CA SER A 112 4.86 -7.90 10.62
C SER A 112 3.37 -7.80 10.99
N ASP A 113 3.08 -7.28 12.18
CA ASP A 113 1.76 -6.74 12.54
C ASP A 113 1.45 -5.51 11.65
N VAL A 114 0.95 -5.76 10.43
CA VAL A 114 0.62 -4.72 9.44
C VAL A 114 -0.69 -4.03 9.80
N ASP A 115 -1.40 -4.64 10.73
CA ASP A 115 -2.79 -4.39 11.00
C ASP A 115 -3.00 -3.71 12.36
N ASN A 116 -1.90 -3.59 13.09
CA ASN A 116 -1.67 -2.85 14.31
C ASN A 116 -2.60 -3.31 15.44
N ASP A 117 -2.91 -4.60 15.47
CA ASP A 117 -3.70 -5.26 16.53
C ASP A 117 -2.83 -5.82 17.66
N GLY A 118 -1.51 -5.68 17.56
CA GLY A 118 -0.51 -6.17 18.51
C GLY A 118 -0.06 -7.60 18.27
N ARG A 119 -0.47 -8.26 17.16
CA ARG A 119 -0.18 -9.67 16.90
C ARG A 119 0.23 -9.92 15.45
N ALA A 120 1.50 -10.21 15.20
CA ALA A 120 1.94 -10.68 13.89
C ALA A 120 1.42 -12.11 13.60
N ASN A 121 0.40 -12.23 12.74
CA ASN A 121 -0.32 -13.48 12.51
C ASN A 121 -0.80 -13.67 11.04
N ARG A 122 -1.60 -14.71 10.80
CA ARG A 122 -2.11 -15.06 9.46
C ARG A 122 -3.03 -13.97 8.86
N THR A 123 -3.66 -13.18 9.71
CA THR A 123 -4.51 -12.05 9.32
C THR A 123 -3.68 -10.98 8.63
N ASP A 124 -2.51 -10.62 9.17
CA ASP A 124 -1.57 -9.68 8.55
C ASP A 124 -1.15 -10.14 7.17
N ARG A 125 -0.75 -11.41 7.05
CA ARG A 125 -0.39 -12.01 5.76
C ARG A 125 -1.52 -11.86 4.74
N SER A 126 -2.76 -12.11 5.18
CA SER A 126 -3.95 -11.99 4.32
C SER A 126 -4.24 -10.53 3.94
N ARG A 127 -4.02 -9.58 4.86
CA ARG A 127 -4.18 -8.13 4.62
C ARG A 127 -3.13 -7.63 3.62
N VAL A 128 -1.85 -8.00 3.76
CA VAL A 128 -0.79 -7.67 2.79
C VAL A 128 -1.13 -8.21 1.40
N MET A 129 -1.48 -9.50 1.30
CA MET A 129 -1.83 -10.12 0.02
C MET A 129 -3.03 -9.45 -0.64
N ALA A 130 -4.08 -9.14 0.13
CA ALA A 130 -5.25 -8.45 -0.39
C ALA A 130 -4.90 -7.05 -0.90
N LEU A 131 -4.09 -6.30 -0.14
CA LEU A 131 -3.69 -4.94 -0.49
C LEU A 131 -2.84 -4.91 -1.76
N VAL A 132 -1.86 -5.81 -1.87
CA VAL A 132 -1.03 -5.96 -3.08
C VAL A 132 -1.89 -6.31 -4.30
N LYS A 133 -2.81 -7.27 -4.18
CA LYS A 133 -3.72 -7.63 -5.27
C LYS A 133 -4.57 -6.45 -5.75
N GLN A 134 -5.03 -5.57 -4.86
CA GLN A 134 -5.77 -4.37 -5.28
C GLN A 134 -4.85 -3.34 -5.93
N PHE A 135 -3.61 -3.17 -5.43
CA PHE A 135 -2.62 -2.27 -6.03
C PHE A 135 -2.26 -2.68 -7.46
N LEU A 136 -1.98 -3.97 -7.70
CA LEU A 136 -1.60 -4.44 -9.03
C LEU A 136 -2.72 -4.31 -10.08
N LYS A 137 -3.99 -4.31 -9.67
CA LYS A 137 -5.11 -4.04 -10.59
C LYS A 137 -5.08 -2.65 -11.20
N LEU A 138 -4.41 -1.69 -10.55
CA LEU A 138 -4.22 -0.34 -11.09
C LEU A 138 -3.41 -0.38 -12.40
N GLY A 139 -2.58 -1.41 -12.61
CA GLY A 139 -1.72 -1.53 -13.80
C GLY A 139 -0.69 -0.40 -13.92
N TRP A 140 -0.47 0.35 -12.83
CA TRP A 140 0.44 1.48 -12.78
C TRP A 140 1.54 1.19 -11.76
N PHE A 141 2.66 0.67 -12.26
CA PHE A 141 3.88 0.38 -11.52
C PHE A 141 5.10 0.46 -12.45
#